data_AF-A0A9D9RPV2-F1
#
_entry.id   AF-A0A9D9RPV2-F1
#
_cell.length_a   1.000
_cell.length_b   1.000
_cell.length_c   1.000
_cell.angle_alpha   90.00
_cell.angle_beta   90.00
_cell.angle_gamma   90.00
#
_symmetry.space_group_name_H-M   'P 1'
#
loop_
_entity.id
_entity.type
_entity.pdbx_description
1 polymer ?
#
loop_
_entity_poly.entity_id
_entity_poly.type
_entity_poly.pdbx_seq_one_letter_code
_entity_poly.pdbx_strand_id
1 'polypeptide(L)'
;MYGKKLEYQKHLDAIKKHSWNLYWVPEEFKTKELCVIAIEKDGYSLEFVPEELKTKELCELATKICGLALKYVPEELRTKEMCKTALDGFNKNFNEGLLRILKELIPEKFHEEFAEKYDIGLLNKSEDRVKVL
;
A
#
# COMPACT_ATOMS: atom_id res chain seq x y z
N MET A 1 -14.62 6.13 32.77
CA MET A 1 -14.33 4.88 32.02
C MET A 1 -15.45 4.46 31.06
N TYR A 2 -16.75 4.70 31.34
CA TYR A 2 -17.84 4.36 30.41
C TYR A 2 -17.88 5.18 29.10
N GLY A 3 -17.48 6.46 29.14
CA GLY A 3 -17.50 7.34 27.96
C GLY A 3 -16.59 6.88 26.82
N LYS A 4 -15.32 6.59 27.11
CA LYS A 4 -14.34 6.14 26.08
C LYS A 4 -14.75 4.84 25.39
N LYS A 5 -15.38 3.89 26.10
CA LYS A 5 -15.88 2.64 25.50
C LYS A 5 -17.03 2.90 24.52
N LEU A 6 -17.98 3.77 24.89
CA LEU A 6 -19.08 4.14 24.01
C LEU A 6 -18.59 4.88 22.77
N GLU A 7 -17.57 5.74 22.93
CA GLU A 7 -16.95 6.49 21.84
C GLU A 7 -16.20 5.58 20.86
N TYR A 8 -15.39 4.64 21.37
CA TYR A 8 -14.76 3.61 20.53
C TYR A 8 -15.81 2.82 19.73
N GLN A 9 -16.93 2.44 20.36
CA GLN A 9 -17.98 1.70 19.67
C GLN A 9 -18.59 2.50 18.50
N LYS A 10 -18.75 3.82 18.65
CA LYS A 10 -19.21 4.68 17.55
C LYS A 10 -18.24 4.68 16.38
N HIS A 11 -16.93 4.75 16.64
CA HIS A 11 -15.91 4.68 15.59
C HIS A 11 -15.91 3.31 14.89
N LEU A 12 -16.03 2.22 15.66
CA LEU A 12 -16.15 0.87 15.13
C LEU A 12 -17.39 0.72 14.22
N ASP A 13 -18.54 1.19 14.66
CA ASP A 13 -19.78 1.12 13.88
C ASP A 13 -19.71 2.00 12.62
N ALA A 14 -19.04 3.16 12.69
CA ALA A 14 -18.81 4.02 11.54
C ALA A 14 -17.90 3.34 10.50
N ILE A 15 -16.81 2.70 10.91
CA ILE A 15 -15.88 2.00 10.00
C ILE A 15 -16.56 0.77 9.37
N LYS A 16 -17.36 0.03 10.15
CA LYS A 16 -18.15 -1.10 9.61
C LYS A 16 -19.10 -0.67 8.49
N LYS A 17 -19.64 0.55 8.55
CA LYS A 17 -20.44 1.13 7.46
C LYS A 17 -19.56 1.54 6.28
N HIS A 18 -18.54 2.35 6.52
CA HIS A 18 -17.59 2.76 5.50
C HIS A 18 -16.16 2.83 6.03
N SER A 19 -15.24 2.13 5.37
CA SER A 19 -13.84 1.97 5.79
C SER A 19 -13.06 3.28 5.89
N TRP A 20 -13.26 4.19 4.92
CA TRP A 20 -12.66 5.53 4.89
C TRP A 20 -13.00 6.43 6.09
N ASN A 21 -13.98 6.06 6.93
CA ASN A 21 -14.26 6.78 8.18
C ASN A 21 -13.10 6.72 9.17
N LEU A 22 -12.13 5.82 8.97
CA LEU A 22 -10.88 5.79 9.71
C LEU A 22 -10.15 7.15 9.66
N TYR A 23 -10.30 7.93 8.58
CA TYR A 23 -9.78 9.29 8.48
C TYR A 23 -10.25 10.20 9.63
N TRP A 24 -11.52 10.08 10.03
CA TRP A 24 -12.16 10.92 11.05
C TRP A 24 -12.01 10.40 12.48
N VAL A 25 -11.41 9.22 12.66
CA VAL A 25 -11.19 8.66 13.99
C VAL A 25 -10.01 9.39 14.64
N PRO A 26 -10.15 9.97 15.85
CA PRO A 26 -9.02 10.55 16.56
C PRO A 26 -7.92 9.52 16.79
N GLU A 27 -6.64 9.94 16.76
CA GLU A 27 -5.50 9.02 16.87
C GLU A 27 -5.55 8.12 18.10
N GLU A 28 -5.98 8.64 19.25
CA GLU A 28 -6.13 7.87 20.49
C GLU A 28 -7.11 6.68 20.41
N PHE A 29 -7.99 6.67 19.40
CA PHE A 29 -8.94 5.59 19.14
C PHE A 29 -8.56 4.71 17.94
N LYS A 30 -7.51 5.06 17.17
CA LYS A 30 -7.01 4.21 16.10
C LYS A 30 -6.19 3.08 16.71
N THR A 31 -6.82 1.94 16.93
CA THR A 31 -6.13 0.72 17.35
C THR A 31 -5.76 -0.15 16.14
N LYS A 32 -4.86 -1.10 16.34
CA LYS A 32 -4.49 -2.08 15.30
C LYS A 32 -5.73 -2.84 14.80
N GLU A 33 -6.61 -3.25 15.69
CA GLU A 33 -7.85 -3.97 15.35
C GLU A 33 -8.76 -3.12 14.47
N LEU A 34 -8.92 -1.83 14.82
CA LEU A 34 -9.76 -0.92 14.05
C LEU A 34 -9.20 -0.67 12.65
N CYS A 35 -7.87 -0.55 12.53
CA CYS A 35 -7.17 -0.40 11.26
C CYS A 35 -7.32 -1.66 10.38
N VAL A 36 -7.19 -2.86 10.98
CA VAL A 36 -7.42 -4.13 10.26
C VAL A 36 -8.84 -4.18 9.69
N ILE A 37 -9.86 -3.86 10.49
CA ILE A 37 -11.26 -3.87 10.04
C ILE A 37 -11.48 -2.90 8.86
N ALA A 38 -10.86 -1.72 8.89
CA ALA A 38 -10.94 -0.77 7.79
C ALA A 38 -10.27 -1.31 6.52
N ILE A 39 -9.07 -1.88 6.66
CA ILE A 39 -8.27 -2.43 5.55
C ILE A 39 -8.94 -3.65 4.90
N GLU A 40 -9.53 -4.55 5.70
CA GLU A 40 -10.23 -5.72 5.18
C GLU A 40 -11.42 -5.34 4.29
N LYS A 41 -12.02 -4.17 4.52
CA LYS A 41 -13.09 -3.62 3.68
C LYS A 41 -12.55 -2.90 2.44
N ASP A 42 -11.46 -2.16 2.58
CA ASP A 42 -10.80 -1.45 1.49
C ASP A 42 -9.31 -1.25 1.81
N GLY A 43 -8.44 -1.87 1.01
CA GLY A 43 -6.99 -1.81 1.18
C GLY A 43 -6.43 -0.39 1.16
N TYR A 44 -7.09 0.58 0.51
CA TYR A 44 -6.67 1.97 0.53
C TYR A 44 -6.81 2.64 1.90
N SER A 45 -7.56 2.05 2.83
CA SER A 45 -7.68 2.57 4.20
C SER A 45 -6.34 2.63 4.93
N LEU A 46 -5.30 1.95 4.42
CA LEU A 46 -3.92 2.08 4.89
C LEU A 46 -3.42 3.53 4.87
N GLU A 47 -3.94 4.38 3.97
CA GLU A 47 -3.67 5.83 3.94
C GLU A 47 -3.92 6.52 5.29
N PHE A 48 -4.94 6.07 6.01
CA PHE A 48 -5.42 6.71 7.24
C PHE A 48 -4.90 6.04 8.50
N VAL A 49 -4.05 5.01 8.36
CA VAL A 49 -3.40 4.33 9.48
C VAL A 49 -2.19 5.16 9.92
N PRO A 50 -2.06 5.49 11.22
CA PRO A 50 -0.86 6.13 11.75
C PRO A 50 0.41 5.36 11.41
N GLU A 51 1.50 6.05 11.11
CA GLU A 51 2.75 5.42 10.68
C GLU A 51 3.28 4.42 11.71
N GLU A 52 3.14 4.71 13.00
CA GLU A 52 3.54 3.82 14.09
C GLU A 52 2.74 2.51 14.17
N LEU A 53 1.57 2.45 13.53
CA LEU A 53 0.74 1.24 13.43
C LEU A 53 0.93 0.49 12.11
N LYS A 54 1.64 1.05 11.13
CA LYS A 54 1.95 0.36 9.88
C LYS A 54 3.04 -0.67 10.13
N THR A 55 2.61 -1.91 10.36
CA THR A 55 3.53 -3.05 10.36
C THR A 55 3.60 -3.68 8.98
N LYS A 56 4.65 -4.47 8.74
CA LYS A 56 4.82 -5.24 7.51
C LYS A 56 3.57 -6.10 7.22
N GLU A 57 3.03 -6.78 8.23
CA GLU A 57 1.86 -7.66 8.08
C GLU A 57 0.61 -6.86 7.68
N LEU A 58 0.42 -5.67 8.25
CA LEU A 58 -0.72 -4.82 7.92
C LEU A 58 -0.62 -4.28 6.49
N CYS A 59 0.59 -3.91 6.06
CA CYS A 59 0.87 -3.49 4.69
C CYS A 59 0.68 -4.65 3.69
N GLU A 60 1.09 -5.87 4.04
CA GLU A 60 0.87 -7.08 3.24
C GLU A 60 -0.62 -7.38 3.09
N LEU A 61 -1.40 -7.23 4.16
CA LEU A 61 -2.85 -7.36 4.11
C LEU A 61 -3.46 -6.33 3.16
N ALA A 62 -3.10 -5.05 3.31
CA ALA A 62 -3.63 -3.97 2.48
C ALA A 62 -3.32 -4.17 0.99
N THR A 63 -2.07 -4.53 0.66
CA THR A 63 -1.65 -4.79 -0.73
C THR A 63 -2.30 -6.03 -1.31
N LYS A 64 -2.57 -7.06 -0.51
CA LYS A 64 -3.32 -8.25 -0.94
C LYS A 64 -4.78 -7.94 -1.24
N ILE A 65 -5.42 -7.06 -0.47
CA ILE A 65 -6.79 -6.61 -0.73
C ILE A 65 -6.84 -5.69 -1.95
N CYS A 66 -5.90 -4.76 -2.06
CA CYS A 66 -5.77 -3.85 -3.18
C CYS A 66 -4.30 -3.60 -3.49
N GLY A 67 -3.80 -4.12 -4.62
CA GLY A 67 -2.39 -4.00 -4.99
C GLY A 67 -1.87 -2.55 -5.03
N LEU A 68 -2.74 -1.60 -5.37
CA LEU A 68 -2.44 -0.17 -5.40
C LEU A 68 -2.28 0.48 -4.01
N ALA A 69 -2.68 -0.21 -2.94
CA ALA A 69 -2.40 0.23 -1.57
C ALA A 69 -0.90 0.32 -1.28
N LEU A 70 -0.05 -0.30 -2.12
CA LEU A 70 1.41 -0.17 -2.08
C LEU A 70 1.87 1.30 -2.00
N LYS A 71 1.12 2.23 -2.60
CA LYS A 71 1.43 3.67 -2.57
C LYS A 71 1.42 4.28 -1.16
N TYR A 72 0.73 3.65 -0.21
CA TYR A 72 0.63 4.08 1.19
C TYR A 72 1.52 3.27 2.14
N VAL A 73 2.27 2.30 1.60
CA VAL A 73 3.25 1.50 2.34
C VAL A 73 4.55 2.30 2.42
N PRO A 74 5.10 2.54 3.63
CA PRO A 74 6.44 3.09 3.80
C PRO A 74 7.49 2.29 3.03
N GLU A 75 8.43 2.97 2.37
CA GLU A 75 9.37 2.33 1.45
C GLU A 75 10.18 1.21 2.11
N GLU A 76 10.58 1.43 3.36
CA GLU A 76 11.32 0.49 4.20
C GLU A 76 10.52 -0.79 4.52
N LEU A 77 9.20 -0.73 4.47
CA LEU A 77 8.30 -1.88 4.68
C LEU A 77 7.90 -2.59 3.38
N ARG A 78 8.19 -2.01 2.20
CA ARG A 78 7.81 -2.60 0.92
C ARG A 78 8.58 -3.90 0.69
N THR A 79 7.83 -4.99 0.59
CA THR A 79 8.38 -6.30 0.25
C THR A 79 8.21 -6.62 -1.22
N LYS A 80 9.01 -7.59 -1.68
CA LYS A 80 8.94 -8.12 -3.02
C LYS A 80 7.55 -8.67 -3.33
N GLU A 81 6.94 -9.38 -2.38
CA GLU A 81 5.62 -9.97 -2.50
C GLU A 81 4.53 -8.90 -2.65
N MET A 82 4.62 -7.79 -1.92
CA MET A 82 3.71 -6.65 -2.09
C MET A 82 3.83 -6.05 -3.50
N CYS A 83 5.07 -5.81 -3.96
CA CYS A 83 5.35 -5.26 -5.29
C CYS A 83 4.82 -6.18 -6.41
N LYS A 84 5.07 -7.49 -6.26
CA LYS A 84 4.57 -8.51 -7.18
C LYS A 84 3.05 -8.52 -7.22
N THR A 85 2.39 -8.45 -6.06
CA THR A 85 0.92 -8.41 -5.96
C THR A 85 0.36 -7.17 -6.66
N ALA A 86 1.00 -6.02 -6.48
CA ALA A 86 0.63 -4.78 -7.16
C ALA A 86 0.76 -4.91 -8.68
N LEU A 87 1.84 -5.52 -9.17
CA LEU A 87 2.06 -5.76 -10.60
C LEU A 87 1.14 -6.83 -11.21
N ASP A 88 0.86 -7.92 -10.48
CA ASP A 88 -0.01 -9.01 -10.93
C ASP A 88 -1.48 -8.55 -11.02
N GLY A 89 -1.90 -7.60 -10.17
CA GLY A 89 -3.23 -7.01 -10.22
C GLY A 89 -3.48 -6.11 -11.43
N PHE A 90 -2.46 -5.81 -12.23
CA PHE A 90 -2.57 -4.91 -13.37
C PHE A 90 -2.72 -5.65 -14.69
N ASN A 91 -3.74 -5.26 -15.44
CA ASN A 91 -3.85 -5.63 -16.85
C ASN A 91 -3.05 -4.63 -17.71
N LYS A 92 -1.94 -5.11 -18.28
CA LYS A 92 -1.02 -4.33 -19.14
C LYS A 92 -1.71 -3.63 -20.32
N ASN A 93 -2.90 -4.08 -20.72
CA ASN A 93 -3.57 -3.60 -21.93
C ASN A 93 -4.35 -2.28 -21.78
N PHE A 94 -4.52 -1.72 -20.57
CA PHE A 94 -5.48 -0.62 -20.36
C PHE A 94 -4.94 0.63 -19.65
N ASN A 95 -3.76 0.60 -18.99
CA ASN A 95 -3.35 1.70 -18.10
C ASN A 95 -1.83 1.93 -18.01
N GLU A 96 -1.21 2.45 -19.08
CA GLU A 96 0.21 2.85 -19.07
C GLU A 96 0.55 3.87 -17.97
N GLY A 97 -0.37 4.80 -17.68
CA GLY A 97 -0.16 5.81 -16.63
C GLY A 97 -0.03 5.22 -15.23
N LEU A 98 -0.74 4.13 -14.96
CA LEU A 98 -0.71 3.47 -13.67
C LEU A 98 0.56 2.61 -13.53
N LEU A 99 1.06 2.06 -14.65
CA LEU A 99 2.35 1.36 -14.69
C LEU A 99 3.49 2.30 -14.30
N ARG A 100 3.46 3.55 -14.78
CA ARG A 100 4.44 4.58 -14.38
C ARG A 100 4.46 4.81 -12.88
N ILE A 101 3.29 4.90 -12.25
CA ILE A 101 3.19 5.08 -10.79
C ILE A 101 3.79 3.87 -10.05
N LEU A 102 3.48 2.64 -10.48
CA LEU A 102 4.06 1.45 -9.84
C LEU A 102 5.59 1.42 -9.95
N LYS A 103 6.17 1.90 -11.06
CA LYS A 103 7.63 1.97 -11.21
C LYS A 103 8.28 2.84 -10.13
N GLU A 104 7.67 3.99 -9.83
CA GLU A 104 8.14 4.90 -8.78
C GLU A 104 7.93 4.33 -7.37
N LEU A 105 7.01 3.37 -7.20
CA LEU A 105 6.72 2.74 -5.92
C LEU A 105 7.55 1.50 -5.62
N ILE A 106 8.09 0.83 -6.62
CA ILE A 106 8.91 -0.37 -6.40
C ILE A 106 10.32 0.08 -5.96
N PRO A 107 10.83 -0.38 -4.81
CA PRO A 107 12.21 -0.11 -4.41
C PRO A 107 13.23 -0.57 -5.46
N GLU A 108 14.28 0.21 -5.70
CA GLU A 108 15.31 -0.05 -6.73
C GLU A 108 15.91 -1.46 -6.65
N LYS A 109 16.11 -1.96 -5.42
CA LYS A 109 16.60 -3.33 -5.14
C LYS A 109 15.78 -4.46 -5.79
N PHE A 110 14.56 -4.20 -6.25
CA PHE A 110 13.71 -5.19 -6.93
C PHE A 110 13.56 -4.94 -8.44
N HIS A 111 14.17 -3.89 -8.99
CA HIS A 111 13.95 -3.48 -10.38
C HIS A 111 14.46 -4.49 -11.40
N GLU A 112 15.65 -5.03 -11.20
CA GLU A 112 16.25 -6.04 -12.10
C GLU A 112 15.31 -7.24 -12.27
N GLU A 113 14.79 -7.76 -11.16
CA GLU A 113 13.94 -8.95 -11.17
C GLU A 113 12.59 -8.70 -11.87
N PHE A 114 11.98 -7.53 -11.63
CA PHE A 114 10.68 -7.24 -12.22
C PHE A 114 10.76 -6.75 -13.67
N ALA A 115 11.89 -6.20 -14.11
CA ALA A 115 12.10 -5.78 -15.48
C ALA A 115 11.94 -6.95 -16.47
N GLU A 116 12.54 -8.11 -16.16
CA GLU A 116 12.46 -9.30 -17.01
C GLU A 116 11.04 -9.85 -17.14
N LYS A 117 10.32 -9.91 -16.01
CA LYS A 117 9.01 -10.57 -15.95
C LYS A 117 7.85 -9.69 -16.38
N TYR A 118 7.88 -8.41 -16.00
CA TYR A 118 6.74 -7.52 -16.22
C TYR A 118 6.91 -6.57 -17.41
N ASP A 119 8.06 -6.60 -18.10
CA ASP A 119 8.43 -5.67 -19.18
C ASP A 119 8.21 -4.20 -18.75
N ILE A 120 8.41 -3.96 -17.46
CA ILE A 120 8.40 -2.63 -16.89
C ILE A 120 9.81 -2.11 -17.11
N GLY A 121 10.00 -1.24 -18.11
CA GLY A 121 11.27 -0.56 -18.34
C GLY A 121 11.68 0.28 -17.12
N LEU A 122 12.18 -0.40 -16.09
CA LEU A 122 12.66 0.07 -14.78
C LEU A 122 14.16 0.35 -14.82
N LEU A 123 14.85 -0.18 -15.83
CA LEU A 123 16.26 0.12 -16.06
C LEU A 123 16.35 1.51 -16.70
N ASN A 124 16.87 2.47 -15.94
CA ASN A 124 17.45 3.66 -16.53
C ASN A 124 18.58 3.21 -17.47
N LYS A 125 18.42 3.42 -18.78
CA LYS A 125 19.53 3.32 -19.75
C LYS A 125 20.53 4.47 -19.54
N SER A 126 21.05 4.65 -18.33
CA SER A 126 22.08 5.64 -18.02
C SER A 126 23.49 5.05 -17.93
N GLU A 127 23.68 3.72 -18.02
CA GLU A 127 25.01 3.10 -18.02
C GLU A 127 25.53 2.65 -19.40
N ASP A 128 24.73 2.73 -20.47
CA ASP A 128 25.20 2.48 -21.85
C ASP A 128 26.02 3.64 -22.46
N ARG A 129 26.46 4.63 -21.66
CA ARG A 129 27.25 5.79 -22.12
C ARG A 129 28.68 5.88 -21.57
N VAL A 130 29.31 4.76 -21.19
CA VAL A 130 30.75 4.75 -20.84
C VAL A 130 31.58 3.68 -21.57
N LYS A 131 31.09 3.11 -22.68
CA LYS A 131 31.91 2.22 -23.53
C LYS A 131 31.81 2.53 -25.03
N VAL A 132 31.93 3.80 -25.41
CA VAL A 132 32.48 4.15 -26.73
C VAL A 132 33.19 5.50 -26.58
N LEU A 133 34.47 5.48 -26.22
CA LEU A 133 35.55 6.34 -26.70
C LEU A 133 36.87 5.69 -26.32
#